data_AF-A0A932SAW2-F1
#
_entry.id   AF-A0A932SAW2-F1
#
_cell.length_a   1.000
_cell.length_b   1.000
_cell.length_c   1.000
_cell.angle_alpha   90.00
_cell.angle_beta   90.00
_cell.angle_gamma   90.00
#
_symmetry.space_group_name_H-M   'P 1'
#
loop_
_entity.id
_entity.type
_entity.pdbx_description
1 polymer ?
#
loop_
_entity_poly.entity_id
_entity_poly.type
_entity_poly.pdbx_seq_one_letter_code
_entity_poly.pdbx_strand_id
1 'polypeptide(L)'
;MRERKKSIPFDVEKTVQYWLDGAEYDMSVVTALYEKEKFPYALFMGHLAVEKLLKALALKNTREHAPYSHSLSLLAEKSGIAMPKKVLKSLARFMEFHFEARYPNERTK
;
A
#
# COMPACT_ATOMS: atom_id res chain seq x y z
N MET A 1 -32.36 28.12 -7.86
CA MET A 1 -31.14 28.12 -7.03
C MET A 1 -30.70 26.68 -6.86
N ARG A 2 -29.50 26.29 -7.33
CA ARG A 2 -28.98 24.93 -7.12
C ARG A 2 -28.47 24.83 -5.69
N GLU A 3 -29.06 23.94 -4.89
CA GLU A 3 -28.56 23.59 -3.56
C GLU A 3 -27.11 23.14 -3.69
N ARG A 4 -26.19 23.85 -3.03
CA ARG A 4 -24.82 23.36 -2.87
C ARG A 4 -24.89 22.10 -2.01
N LYS A 5 -24.65 20.92 -2.61
CA LYS A 5 -24.36 19.70 -1.85
C LYS A 5 -23.27 20.04 -0.83
N LYS A 6 -23.59 20.01 0.47
CA LYS A 6 -22.60 20.11 1.53
C LYS A 6 -21.59 18.98 1.30
N SER A 7 -20.32 19.31 1.09
CA SER A 7 -19.26 18.31 1.00
C SER A 7 -19.16 17.59 2.33
N ILE A 8 -19.18 16.27 2.31
CA ILE A 8 -18.96 15.45 3.50
C ILE A 8 -17.57 15.80 4.05
N PRO A 9 -17.42 16.16 5.34
CA PRO A 9 -16.13 16.46 5.92
C PRO A 9 -15.18 15.27 5.79
N PHE A 10 -13.90 15.52 5.53
CA PHE A 10 -12.88 14.49 5.53
C PHE A 10 -12.69 13.97 6.96
N ASP A 11 -12.93 12.68 7.16
CA ASP A 11 -12.77 11.99 8.44
C ASP A 11 -11.48 11.17 8.39
N VAL A 12 -10.46 11.65 9.12
CA VAL A 12 -9.12 11.06 9.13
C VAL A 12 -9.18 9.67 9.73
N GLU A 13 -9.81 9.52 10.90
CA GLU A 13 -9.87 8.29 11.66
C GLU A 13 -10.61 7.19 10.88
N LYS A 14 -11.75 7.53 10.28
CA LYS A 14 -12.51 6.61 9.41
C LYS A 14 -11.70 6.21 8.17
N THR A 15 -10.96 7.14 7.58
CA THR A 15 -10.16 6.85 6.38
C THR A 15 -8.92 6.02 6.74
N VAL A 16 -8.30 6.24 7.90
CA VAL A 16 -7.24 5.37 8.43
C VAL A 16 -7.78 3.95 8.62
N GLN A 17 -8.94 3.80 9.25
CA GLN A 17 -9.55 2.49 9.46
C GLN A 17 -9.84 1.78 8.13
N TYR A 18 -10.38 2.50 7.15
CA TYR A 18 -10.61 1.96 5.81
C TYR A 18 -9.34 1.35 5.18
N TRP A 19 -8.20 2.04 5.32
CA TRP A 19 -6.93 1.51 4.82
C TRP A 19 -6.44 0.29 5.60
N LEU A 20 -6.61 0.27 6.92
CA LEU A 20 -6.24 -0.86 7.77
C LEU A 20 -7.10 -2.10 7.44
N ASP A 21 -8.41 -1.95 7.37
CA ASP A 21 -9.34 -3.04 7.02
C ASP A 21 -9.01 -3.61 5.64
N GLY A 22 -8.74 -2.73 4.67
CA GLY A 22 -8.34 -3.15 3.33
C GLY A 22 -6.98 -3.85 3.30
N ALA A 23 -6.04 -3.46 4.15
CA ALA A 23 -4.74 -4.14 4.25
C ALA A 23 -4.85 -5.53 4.88
N GLU A 24 -5.66 -5.65 5.93
CA GLU A 24 -5.94 -6.93 6.58
C GLU A 24 -6.65 -7.90 5.62
N TYR A 25 -7.65 -7.41 4.89
CA TYR A 25 -8.31 -8.17 3.83
C TYR A 25 -7.31 -8.65 2.77
N ASP A 26 -6.47 -7.76 2.23
CA ASP A 26 -5.47 -8.14 1.24
C ASP A 26 -4.51 -9.22 1.78
N MET A 27 -4.08 -9.12 3.04
CA MET A 27 -3.22 -10.13 3.68
C MET A 27 -3.91 -11.49 3.84
N SER A 28 -5.23 -11.51 4.07
CA SER A 28 -5.99 -12.76 4.06
C SER A 28 -5.94 -13.44 2.68
N VAL A 29 -6.00 -12.65 1.60
CA VAL A 29 -5.87 -13.14 0.22
C VAL A 29 -4.44 -13.60 -0.06
N VAL A 30 -3.42 -12.90 0.44
CA VAL A 30 -2.01 -13.33 0.35
C VAL A 30 -1.86 -14.74 0.92
N THR A 31 -2.42 -14.97 2.12
CA THR A 31 -2.35 -16.26 2.81
C THR A 31 -2.97 -17.36 1.97
N ALA A 32 -4.21 -17.14 1.49
CA ALA A 32 -4.91 -18.12 0.65
C ALA A 32 -4.17 -18.42 -0.67
N LEU A 33 -3.57 -17.42 -1.32
CA LEU A 33 -2.81 -17.61 -2.55
C LEU A 33 -1.48 -18.31 -2.30
N TYR A 34 -0.81 -18.00 -1.19
CA TYR A 34 0.44 -18.63 -0.80
C TYR A 34 0.26 -20.12 -0.51
N GLU A 35 -0.79 -20.49 0.24
CA GLU A 35 -1.15 -21.89 0.51
C GLU A 35 -1.46 -22.70 -0.76
N LYS A 36 -1.89 -22.03 -1.83
CA LYS A 36 -2.15 -22.63 -3.15
C LYS A 36 -0.96 -22.50 -4.11
N GLU A 37 0.20 -22.12 -3.58
CA GLU A 37 1.46 -21.96 -4.32
C GLU A 37 1.36 -20.97 -5.50
N LYS A 38 0.44 -20.00 -5.41
CA LYS A 38 0.24 -18.95 -6.42
C LYS A 38 1.11 -17.74 -6.09
N PHE A 39 2.42 -17.94 -6.00
CA PHE A 39 3.36 -16.95 -5.46
C PHE A 39 3.37 -15.60 -6.17
N PRO A 40 3.33 -15.49 -7.52
CA PRO A 40 3.29 -14.18 -8.18
C PRO A 40 2.05 -13.36 -7.79
N TYR A 41 0.90 -14.02 -7.63
CA TYR A 41 -0.34 -13.38 -7.22
C TYR A 41 -0.35 -13.05 -5.72
N ALA A 42 0.20 -13.94 -4.88
CA ALA A 42 0.40 -13.66 -3.46
C ALA A 42 1.30 -12.43 -3.27
N LEU A 43 2.37 -12.32 -4.07
CA LEU A 43 3.25 -11.16 -4.07
C LEU A 43 2.53 -9.87 -4.52
N PHE A 44 1.71 -9.95 -5.56
CA PHE A 44 0.90 -8.82 -6.02
C PHE A 44 -0.04 -8.32 -4.92
N MET A 45 -0.76 -9.23 -4.25
CA MET A 45 -1.65 -8.86 -3.15
C MET A 45 -0.89 -8.33 -1.93
N GLY A 46 0.28 -8.89 -1.63
CA GLY A 46 1.14 -8.41 -0.55
C GLY A 46 1.61 -6.98 -0.77
N HIS A 47 1.89 -6.61 -2.03
CA HIS A 47 2.21 -5.24 -2.40
C HIS A 47 1.07 -4.29 -2.06
N LEU A 48 -0.16 -4.65 -2.43
CA LEU A 48 -1.35 -3.84 -2.12
C LEU A 48 -1.56 -3.70 -0.61
N ALA A 49 -1.39 -4.78 0.15
CA ALA A 49 -1.50 -4.74 1.61
C ALA A 49 -0.51 -3.75 2.24
N VAL A 50 0.76 -3.84 1.86
CA VAL A 50 1.81 -2.94 2.38
C VAL A 50 1.58 -1.50 1.93
N GLU A 51 1.13 -1.28 0.68
CA GLU A 51 0.77 0.05 0.18
C GLU A 51 -0.33 0.68 1.03
N LYS A 52 -1.40 -0.07 1.33
CA LYS A 52 -2.51 0.38 2.18
C LYS A 52 -2.05 0.70 3.60
N LEU A 53 -1.20 -0.13 4.20
CA LEU A 53 -0.62 0.14 5.52
C LEU A 53 0.18 1.45 5.53
N LEU A 54 1.05 1.66 4.54
CA LEU A 54 1.84 2.90 4.48
C LEU A 54 0.97 4.13 4.24
N LYS A 55 -0.12 4.00 3.45
CA LYS A 55 -1.12 5.07 3.27
C LYS A 55 -1.87 5.39 4.56
N ALA A 56 -2.23 4.37 5.35
CA ALA A 56 -2.82 4.56 6.67
C ALA A 56 -1.86 5.32 7.61
N LEU A 57 -0.58 4.94 7.62
CA LEU A 57 0.45 5.59 8.44
C LEU A 57 0.70 7.03 8.02
N ALA A 58 0.82 7.30 6.72
CA ALA A 58 0.96 8.66 6.19
C ALA A 58 -0.23 9.52 6.58
N LEU A 59 -1.45 9.08 6.31
CA LEU A 59 -2.64 9.82 6.68
C LEU A 59 -2.72 10.07 8.20
N LYS A 60 -2.44 9.05 9.01
CA LYS A 60 -2.50 9.17 10.48
C LYS A 60 -1.54 10.24 11.00
N ASN A 61 -0.34 10.33 10.40
CA ASN A 61 0.72 11.21 10.89
C ASN A 61 0.65 12.62 10.29
N THR A 62 0.27 12.77 9.02
CA THR A 62 0.16 14.07 8.36
C THR A 62 -1.21 14.71 8.50
N ARG A 63 -2.24 13.91 8.81
CA ARG A 63 -3.68 14.28 8.74
C ARG A 63 -4.13 14.72 7.34
N GLU A 64 -3.33 14.42 6.32
CA GLU A 64 -3.59 14.70 4.91
C GLU A 64 -3.74 13.42 4.11
N HIS A 65 -4.43 13.46 2.97
CA HIS A 65 -4.51 12.31 2.08
C HIS A 65 -3.11 11.80 1.71
N ALA A 66 -2.90 10.49 1.84
CA ALA A 66 -1.69 9.86 1.36
C ALA A 66 -1.53 10.11 -0.16
N PRO A 67 -0.30 10.30 -0.65
CA PRO A 67 -0.06 10.62 -2.05
C PRO A 67 -0.57 9.50 -2.97
N TYR A 68 -1.01 9.89 -4.17
CA TYR A 68 -1.40 8.95 -5.21
C TYR A 68 -0.15 8.32 -5.83
N SER A 69 0.45 7.37 -5.12
CA SER A 69 1.65 6.65 -5.52
C SER A 69 1.55 5.18 -5.13
N HIS A 70 2.21 4.34 -5.93
CA HIS A 70 2.42 2.92 -5.67
C HIS A 70 3.84 2.62 -5.15
N SER A 71 4.68 3.65 -5.02
CA SER A 71 6.05 3.50 -4.52
C SER A 71 6.04 3.32 -3.00
N LEU A 72 6.32 2.11 -2.54
CA LEU A 72 6.39 1.80 -1.11
C LEU A 72 7.47 2.63 -0.40
N SER A 73 8.62 2.87 -1.06
CA SER A 73 9.68 3.70 -0.50
C SER A 73 9.23 5.16 -0.31
N LEU A 74 8.50 5.71 -1.29
CA LEU A 74 7.96 7.07 -1.20
C LEU A 74 6.88 7.17 -0.12
N LEU A 75 5.97 6.19 -0.06
CA LEU A 75 4.93 6.16 0.97
C LEU A 75 5.52 6.00 2.37
N ALA A 76 6.59 5.22 2.52
CA ALA A 76 7.31 5.10 3.79
C ALA A 76 7.97 6.43 4.21
N GLU A 77 8.60 7.15 3.28
CA GLU A 77 9.13 8.49 3.55
C GLU A 77 8.01 9.47 3.97
N LYS A 78 6.90 9.47 3.23
CA LYS A 78 5.74 10.33 3.50
C LYS A 78 4.95 9.92 4.73
N SER A 79 5.21 8.73 5.27
CA SER A 79 4.61 8.30 6.53
C SER A 79 5.06 9.14 7.73
N GLY A 80 6.19 9.86 7.62
CA GLY A 80 6.78 10.60 8.73
C GLY A 80 7.38 9.70 9.82
N ILE A 81 7.45 8.38 9.59
CA ILE A 81 8.02 7.41 10.51
C ILE A 81 9.47 7.14 10.12
N ALA A 82 10.39 7.30 11.08
CA ALA A 82 11.77 6.88 10.92
C ALA A 82 11.85 5.34 10.87
N MET A 83 11.96 4.78 9.66
CA MET A 83 12.10 3.34 9.46
C MET A 83 13.57 2.91 9.45
N PRO A 84 13.91 1.73 10.01
CA PRO A 84 15.25 1.17 9.87
C PRO A 84 15.63 1.00 8.40
N LYS A 85 16.89 1.27 8.06
CA LYS A 85 17.42 1.10 6.68
C LYS A 85 17.13 -0.28 6.10
N LYS A 86 17.12 -1.32 6.94
CA LYS A 86 16.78 -2.70 6.55
C LYS A 86 15.35 -2.80 6.00
N VAL A 87 14.38 -2.14 6.64
CA VAL A 87 12.98 -2.11 6.20
C VAL A 87 12.85 -1.40 4.86
N LEU A 88 13.48 -0.23 4.70
CA LEU A 88 13.47 0.51 3.44
C LEU A 88 14.06 -0.31 2.27
N LYS A 89 15.16 -1.03 2.53
CA LYS A 89 15.72 -1.98 1.54
C LYS A 89 14.76 -3.11 1.20
N SER A 90 14.05 -3.65 2.18
CA SER A 90 13.01 -4.67 1.94
C SER A 90 11.86 -4.13 1.10
N LEU A 91 11.38 -2.91 1.35
CA LEU A 91 10.32 -2.28 0.54
C LEU A 91 10.76 -2.08 -0.91
N ALA A 92 11.98 -1.60 -1.13
CA ALA A 92 12.55 -1.44 -2.47
C ALA A 92 12.66 -2.78 -3.21
N ARG A 93 13.15 -3.83 -2.53
CA ARG A 93 13.23 -5.18 -3.11
C ARG A 93 11.86 -5.78 -3.38
N PHE A 94 10.86 -5.47 -2.55
CA PHE A 94 9.50 -5.94 -2.75
C PHE A 94 8.85 -5.33 -3.99
N MET A 95 9.05 -4.03 -4.22
CA MET A 95 8.66 -3.34 -5.46
C MET A 95 9.29 -4.02 -6.69
N GLU A 96 10.58 -4.33 -6.62
CA GLU A 96 11.33 -4.96 -7.69
C GLU A 96 10.70 -6.29 -8.14
N PHE A 97 10.45 -7.18 -7.19
CA PHE A 97 9.76 -8.45 -7.48
C PHE A 97 8.32 -8.24 -7.94
N HIS A 98 7.63 -7.22 -7.43
CA HIS A 98 6.26 -6.90 -7.86
C HIS A 98 6.20 -6.47 -9.33
N PHE A 99 7.23 -5.79 -9.86
CA PHE A 99 7.36 -5.55 -11.29
C PHE A 99 7.69 -6.83 -12.05
N GLU A 100 8.67 -7.60 -11.57
CA GLU A 100 9.11 -8.84 -12.23
C GLU A 100 7.98 -9.87 -12.37
N ALA A 101 7.14 -10.02 -11.36
CA ALA A 101 5.97 -10.91 -11.39
C ALA A 101 4.94 -10.52 -12.47
N ARG A 102 4.91 -9.26 -12.91
CA ARG A 102 4.01 -8.76 -13.96
C ARG A 102 4.68 -8.76 -15.34
N TYR A 103 5.99 -8.53 -15.37
CA TYR A 103 6.77 -8.38 -16.59
C TYR A 103 8.05 -9.23 -16.52
N PRO A 104 7.93 -10.58 -16.55
CA PRO A 104 9.07 -11.47 -16.34
C PRO A 104 10.17 -11.33 -17.41
N ASN A 105 9.81 -10.83 -18.60
CA ASN A 105 10.71 -10.75 -19.75
C ASN A 105 11.39 -9.36 -19.93
N GLU A 106 11.08 -8.37 -19.09
CA GLU A 106 11.62 -7.02 -19.25
C GLU A 106 13.08 -6.87 -18.78
N ARG A 107 13.59 -7.82 -17.97
CA ARG A 107 14.98 -7.82 -17.48
C ARG A 107 16.00 -8.45 -18.43
N THR A 108 15.54 -9.06 -19.51
CA THR A 108 16.35 -9.80 -20.50
C THR A 108 16.69 -8.98 -21.75
N LYS A 109 16.63 -7.65 -21.69
CA LYS A 109 17.09 -6.75 -22.76
C LYS A 109 18.29 -5.92 -22.32
#